data_AF-A0A7V5Y0D8-F1
#
_entry.id   AF-A0A7V5Y0D8-F1
#
_cell.length_a   1.000
_cell.length_b   1.000
_cell.length_c   1.000
_cell.angle_alpha   90.00
_cell.angle_beta   90.00
_cell.angle_gamma   90.00
#
_symmetry.space_group_name_H-M   'P 1'
#
loop_
_entity.id
_entity.type
_entity.pdbx_description
1 polymer ?
#
loop_
_entity_poly.entity_id
_entity_poly.type
_entity_poly.pdbx_seq_one_letter_code
_entity_poly.pdbx_strand_id
1 'polypeptide(L)' 'MGNVTPAISVEGFQPKTDKRRGKGTFDKILKVMRILKENKVLFGISLTATRDNCEELLSDEFI' A
#
# COMPACT_ATOMS: atom_id res chain seq x y z
N MET A 1 -5.21 -20.48 12.56
CA MET A 1 -4.60 -19.17 12.80
C MET A 1 -5.32 -18.14 11.94
N GLY A 2 -5.80 -17.04 12.51
CA GLY A 2 -6.61 -16.02 11.83
C GLY A 2 -6.79 -14.75 12.67
N ASN A 3 -5.96 -14.59 13.69
CA ASN A 3 -6.01 -13.53 14.70
C ASN A 3 -5.01 -12.41 14.42
N VAL A 4 -4.43 -12.38 13.21
CA VAL A 4 -3.49 -11.37 12.75
C VAL A 4 -3.91 -10.90 11.36
N THR A 5 -4.11 -9.59 11.22
CA THR A 5 -4.45 -8.93 9.97
C THR A 5 -3.36 -7.90 9.68
N PRO A 6 -2.41 -8.16 8.77
CA PRO A 6 -1.37 -7.20 8.46
C PRO A 6 -1.96 -5.97 7.75
N ALA A 7 -1.43 -4.79 8.09
CA ALA A 7 -1.62 -3.56 7.35
C ALA A 7 -0.33 -3.20 6.61
N ILE A 8 -0.41 -3.07 5.29
CA ILE A 8 0.76 -2.79 4.44
C ILE A 8 0.83 -1.29 4.19
N SER A 9 1.98 -0.68 4.46
CA SER A 9 2.19 0.74 4.20
C SER A 9 2.29 1.04 2.70
N VAL A 10 1.50 2.03 2.23
CA VAL A 10 1.52 2.56 0.87
C VAL A 10 1.41 4.09 0.95
N GLU A 11 1.98 4.84 0.01
CA GLU A 11 2.01 6.31 0.06
C GLU A 11 1.30 6.98 -1.11
N GLY A 12 0.64 6.18 -1.94
CA GLY A 12 0.14 6.58 -3.24
C GLY A 12 0.54 5.55 -4.28
N PHE A 13 0.45 5.93 -5.55
CA PHE A 13 0.97 5.15 -6.66
C PHE A 13 2.50 5.00 -6.57
N GLN A 14 3.05 4.21 -7.50
CA GLN A 14 4.46 3.86 -7.52
C GLN A 14 5.41 5.04 -7.31
N PRO A 15 5.25 6.22 -7.94
CA PRO A 15 6.18 7.33 -7.77
C PRO A 15 6.26 7.81 -6.31
N LYS A 16 5.12 7.93 -5.61
CA LYS A 16 5.08 8.41 -4.21
C LYS A 16 5.59 7.36 -3.24
N THR A 17 5.15 6.12 -3.43
CA THR A 17 5.58 4.98 -2.61
C THR A 17 7.08 4.75 -2.74
N ASP A 18 7.62 4.71 -3.96
CA ASP A 18 9.05 4.50 -4.15
C ASP A 18 9.89 5.70 -3.68
N LYS A 19 9.39 6.94 -3.82
CA LYS A 19 10.08 8.13 -3.31
C LYS A 19 10.26 8.09 -1.78
N ARG A 20 9.25 7.63 -1.02
CA ARG A 20 9.32 7.61 0.45
C ARG A 20 9.89 6.30 1.00
N ARG A 21 9.57 5.16 0.40
CA ARG A 21 9.89 3.82 0.91
C ARG A 21 11.04 3.14 0.16
N GLY A 22 11.61 3.78 -0.85
CA GLY A 22 12.71 3.27 -1.65
C GLY A 22 12.26 2.63 -2.98
N LYS A 23 13.14 2.69 -3.98
CA LYS A 23 12.89 2.22 -5.35
C LYS A 23 12.48 0.73 -5.38
N GLY A 24 11.41 0.43 -6.12
CA GLY A 24 10.87 -0.92 -6.29
C GLY A 24 10.11 -1.45 -5.07
N THR A 25 9.77 -0.59 -4.10
CA THR A 25 8.96 -1.00 -2.95
C THR A 25 7.51 -1.20 -3.34
N PHE A 26 6.98 -0.38 -4.25
CA PHE A 26 5.61 -0.54 -4.76
C PHE A 26 5.40 -1.94 -5.39
N ASP A 27 6.32 -2.41 -6.22
CA ASP A 27 6.24 -3.73 -6.85
C ASP A 27 6.29 -4.87 -5.82
N LYS A 28 7.11 -4.72 -4.77
CA LYS A 28 7.17 -5.67 -3.66
C LYS A 28 5.85 -5.71 -2.89
N ILE A 29 5.23 -4.56 -2.67
CA ILE A 29 3.91 -4.45 -2.02
C ILE A 29 2.86 -5.20 -2.84
N LEU A 30 2.77 -4.95 -4.15
CA LEU A 30 1.83 -5.64 -5.03
C LEU A 30 2.04 -7.16 -5.02
N LYS A 31 3.30 -7.61 -5.03
CA LYS A 31 3.64 -9.04 -4.91
C LYS A 31 3.13 -9.64 -3.60
N VAL A 32 3.34 -8.95 -2.47
CA VAL A 32 2.89 -9.42 -1.15
C VAL A 32 1.36 -9.44 -1.06
N MET A 33 0.67 -8.38 -1.50
CA MET A 33 -0.79 -8.33 -1.52
C MET A 33 -1.40 -9.47 -2.35
N ARG A 34 -0.77 -9.79 -3.49
CA ARG A 34 -1.18 -10.95 -4.32
C ARG A 34 -1.05 -12.27 -3.55
N ILE A 35 0.11 -12.52 -2.93
CA ILE A 35 0.35 -13.74 -2.13
C ILE A 35 -0.67 -13.86 -0.99
N LEU A 36 -0.93 -12.77 -0.26
CA LEU A 36 -1.89 -12.78 0.85
C LEU A 36 -3.31 -13.08 0.34
N LYS A 37 -3.71 -12.47 -0.78
CA LYS A 37 -5.01 -12.71 -1.41
C LYS A 37 -5.17 -14.16 -1.87
N GLU A 38 -4.15 -14.73 -2.55
CA GLU A 38 -4.14 -16.13 -3.00
C GLU A 38 -4.28 -17.11 -1.82
N ASN A 39 -3.70 -16.78 -0.67
CA ASN A 39 -3.78 -17.58 0.56
C ASN A 39 -4.99 -17.25 1.45
N LYS A 40 -5.92 -16.40 0.99
CA LYS A 40 -7.13 -15.98 1.72
C LYS A 40 -6.82 -15.36 3.10
N VAL A 41 -5.68 -14.69 3.22
CA VAL A 41 -5.31 -13.93 4.41
C VAL A 41 -5.94 -12.54 4.31
N LEU A 42 -6.68 -12.13 5.33
CA LEU A 42 -7.21 -10.77 5.41
C LEU A 42 -6.04 -9.79 5.61
N PHE A 43 -6.00 -8.71 4.83
CA PHE A 43 -5.03 -7.64 4.99
C PHE A 43 -5.67 -6.29 4.65
N GLY A 44 -5.05 -5.23 5.14
CA GLY A 44 -5.39 -3.85 4.78
C GLY A 44 -4.18 -3.10 4.26
N ILE A 45 -4.41 -1.87 3.84
CA ILE A 45 -3.36 -0.89 3.57
C ILE A 45 -3.43 0.24 4.59
N SER A 46 -2.28 0.85 4.87
CA SER A 46 -2.18 2.05 5.70
C SER A 46 -1.52 3.15 4.90
N LEU A 47 -2.17 4.31 4.86
CA LEU A 47 -1.74 5.47 4.09
C LEU A 47 -1.35 6.59 5.06
N THR A 48 -0.17 7.16 4.89
CA THR A 48 0.21 8.38 5.61
C THR A 48 -0.05 9.57 4.70
N ALA A 49 -1.09 10.35 5.01
CA ALA A 49 -1.32 11.62 4.34
C ALA A 49 -0.25 12.64 4.76
N THR A 50 0.37 13.26 3.77
CA THR A 50 1.38 14.30 3.90
C THR A 50 1.10 15.38 2.86
N ARG A 51 1.72 16.55 2.99
CA ARG A 51 1.62 17.60 1.97
C ARG A 51 2.07 17.12 0.58
N ASP A 52 2.93 16.11 0.50
CA ASP A 52 3.48 15.63 -0.76
C ASP A 52 2.58 14.63 -1.50
N ASN A 53 1.54 14.08 -0.86
CA ASN A 53 0.69 13.04 -1.44
C ASN A 53 -0.80 13.16 -1.10
N CYS A 54 -1.23 14.13 -0.28
CA CYS A 54 -2.62 14.22 0.15
C CYS A 54 -3.61 14.43 -1.01
N GLU A 55 -3.25 15.21 -2.03
CA GLU A 55 -4.09 15.41 -3.21
C GLU A 55 -4.30 14.09 -3.98
N GLU A 56 -3.24 13.29 -4.13
CA GLU A 56 -3.31 11.98 -4.79
C GLU A 56 -4.13 10.99 -3.96
N LEU A 57 -3.86 10.89 -2.65
CA LEU A 57 -4.54 9.94 -1.76
C LEU A 57 -6.04 10.21 -1.61
N LEU A 58 -6.46 11.47 -1.78
CA LEU A 58 -7.87 11.89 -1.66
C LEU A 58 -8.55 12.03 -3.03
N SER A 59 -7.87 11.70 -4.12
CA SER A 59 -8.47 11.71 -5.46
C SER A 59 -9.39 10.52 -5.68
N ASP A 60 -10.41 10.71 -6.54
CA ASP A 60 -11.31 9.64 -6.97
C ASP A 60 -10.58 8.52 -7.74
N GLU A 61 -9.39 8.79 -8.28
CA GLU A 61 -8.58 7.76 -8.95
C GLU A 61 -7.94 6.79 -7.94
N PHE A 62 -7.71 7.25 -6.72
CA PHE A 62 -7.03 6.47 -5.68
C PHE A 62 -7.99 5.74 -4.74
N ILE A 63 -9.21 6.26 -4.54
CA ILE A 63 -10.26 5.70 -3.67
C ILE A 63 -11.14 4.71 -4.44
#